data_AF-A0A658NVR0-F1
#
_entry.id   AF-A0A658NVR0-F1
#
_cell.length_a   1.000
_cell.length_b   1.000
_cell.length_c   1.000
_cell.angle_alpha   90.00
_cell.angle_beta   90.00
_cell.angle_gamma   90.00
#
_symmetry.space_group_name_H-M   'P 1'
#
loop_
_entity.id
_entity.type
_entity.pdbx_description
1 polymer ?
#
loop_
_entity_poly.entity_id
_entity_poly.type
_entity_poly.pdbx_seq_one_letter_code
_entity_poly.pdbx_strand_id
1 'polypeptide(L)' 'ATVTLFRVAKRGREILDRILPGFAGWLMSDGWQAYRHLPHRLRCWAHLTRKAQGLIDSYDREAQAFGRQVQSAFDTLIGA' A
#
# COMPACT_ATOMS: atom_id res chain seq x y z
N ALA A 1 -18.31 -16.60 2.31
CA ALA A 1 -18.67 -15.63 1.26
C ALA A 1 -17.79 -14.39 1.40
N THR A 2 -17.14 -13.95 0.33
CA THR A 2 -16.42 -12.67 0.31
C THR A 2 -17.35 -11.59 -0.24
N VAL A 3 -17.42 -10.45 0.45
CA VAL A 3 -18.17 -9.27 -0.01
C VAL A 3 -17.16 -8.22 -0.46
N THR A 4 -17.39 -7.61 -1.61
CA THR A 4 -16.60 -6.48 -2.10
C THR A 4 -17.49 -5.25 -2.20
N LEU A 5 -17.07 -4.17 -1.53
CA LEU A 5 -17.73 -2.87 -1.61
C LEU A 5 -16.95 -1.97 -2.56
N PHE A 6 -17.64 -1.43 -3.57
CA PHE A 6 -17.12 -0.38 -4.43
C PHE A 6 -17.81 0.94 -4.09
N ARG A 7 -17.05 2.01 -3.91
CA ARG A 7 -17.58 3.36 -3.76
C ARG A 7 -16.87 4.32 -4.70
N VAL A 8 -17.59 4.84 -5.67
CA VAL A 8 -17.10 5.80 -6.65
C VAL A 8 -17.41 7.21 -6.15
N ALA A 9 -16.38 7.97 -5.83
CA ALA A 9 -16.49 9.34 -5.32
C ALA A 9 -15.21 10.11 -5.64
N LYS A 10 -15.21 11.43 -5.38
CA LYS A 10 -13.97 12.22 -5.39
C LYS A 10 -12.99 11.67 -4.35
N ARG A 11 -11.69 11.76 -4.67
CA ARG A 11 -10.63 11.34 -3.75
C ARG A 11 -10.55 12.32 -2.58
N GLY A 12 -10.88 11.87 -1.37
CA GLY A 12 -10.84 12.69 -0.16
C GLY A 12 -10.80 11.84 1.10
N ARG A 13 -10.26 12.38 2.20
CA ARG A 13 -10.19 11.67 3.49
C ARG A 13 -11.59 11.37 4.05
N GLU A 14 -12.56 12.22 3.74
CA GLU A 14 -13.99 12.08 4.11
C GLU A 14 -14.59 10.71 3.80
N ILE A 15 -14.06 10.01 2.79
CA ILE A 15 -14.50 8.67 2.44
C ILE A 15 -14.20 7.68 3.55
N LEU A 16 -13.03 7.82 4.17
CA LEU A 16 -12.52 6.97 5.25
C LEU A 16 -13.35 7.19 6.51
N ASP A 17 -13.60 8.46 6.84
CA ASP A 17 -14.40 8.87 8.00
C ASP A 17 -15.84 8.36 7.93
N ARG A 18 -16.35 8.03 6.73
CA ARG A 18 -17.68 7.45 6.53
C ARG A 18 -17.71 5.92 6.52
N ILE A 19 -16.66 5.25 6.03
CA ILE A 19 -16.68 3.78 5.82
C ILE A 19 -15.95 2.99 6.91
N LEU A 20 -14.99 3.60 7.59
CA LEU A 20 -14.16 2.93 8.60
C LEU A 20 -14.64 3.07 10.06
N PRO A 21 -15.62 3.91 10.46
CA PRO A 21 -16.13 3.88 11.84
C PRO A 21 -16.57 2.47 12.25
N GLY A 22 -16.11 2.01 13.41
CA GLY A 22 -16.40 0.67 13.94
C GLY A 22 -15.50 -0.45 13.38
N PHE A 23 -14.63 -0.18 12.41
CA PHE A 23 -13.65 -1.15 11.95
C PHE A 23 -12.51 -1.29 12.96
N ALA A 24 -12.41 -2.44 13.62
CA ALA A 24 -11.41 -2.73 14.65
C ALA A 24 -10.18 -3.53 14.14
N GLY A 25 -10.19 -3.95 12.87
CA GLY A 25 -9.12 -4.77 12.28
C GLY A 25 -7.91 -3.97 11.80
N TRP A 26 -6.96 -4.67 11.16
CA TRP A 26 -5.84 -4.05 10.47
C TRP A 26 -6.24 -3.60 9.06
N LEU A 27 -6.07 -2.32 8.78
CA LEU A 27 -6.32 -1.76 7.45
C LEU A 27 -5.12 -2.04 6.53
N MET A 28 -5.28 -3.02 5.64
CA MET A 28 -4.38 -3.18 4.50
C MET A 28 -4.65 -2.07 3.48
N SER A 29 -3.63 -1.28 3.16
CA SER A 29 -3.77 -0.13 2.25
C SER A 29 -2.68 -0.09 1.17
N ASP A 30 -2.93 0.70 0.13
CA ASP A 30 -1.90 1.14 -0.83
C ASP A 30 -0.93 2.17 -0.22
N GLY A 31 -1.23 2.60 1.01
CA GLY A 31 -0.58 3.61 1.83
C GLY A 31 -0.51 5.01 1.25
N TRP A 32 -1.61 5.42 0.60
CA TRP A 32 -1.97 6.82 0.50
C TRP A 32 -1.91 7.53 1.87
N GLN A 33 -1.40 8.76 1.88
CA GLN A 33 -1.15 9.51 3.12
C GLN A 33 -2.41 9.75 3.95
N ALA A 34 -3.59 9.77 3.33
CA ALA A 34 -4.85 9.94 4.05
C ALA A 34 -5.10 8.86 5.10
N TYR A 35 -4.51 7.66 4.98
CA TYR A 35 -4.63 6.60 5.98
C TYR A 35 -3.75 6.81 7.23
N ARG A 36 -2.78 7.76 7.23
CA ARG A 36 -1.75 7.86 8.29
C ARG A 36 -2.29 8.20 9.68
N HIS A 37 -3.49 8.77 9.77
CA HIS A 37 -4.16 9.08 11.02
C HIS A 37 -4.77 7.83 11.70
N LEU A 38 -4.84 6.70 10.99
CA LEU A 38 -5.36 5.44 11.52
C LEU A 38 -4.21 4.65 12.16
N PRO A 39 -4.37 4.11 13.38
CA PRO A 39 -3.27 3.44 14.08
C PRO A 39 -2.99 2.02 13.53
N HIS A 40 -4.02 1.23 13.23
CA HIS A 40 -3.88 -0.17 12.79
C HIS A 40 -3.84 -0.28 11.27
N ARG A 41 -2.67 -0.07 10.68
CA ARG A 41 -2.49 -0.04 9.23
C ARG A 41 -1.25 -0.82 8.80
N LEU A 42 -1.41 -1.56 7.71
CA LEU A 42 -0.33 -2.26 7.02
C LEU A 42 -0.35 -1.93 5.53
N ARG A 43 0.76 -2.18 4.86
CA ARG A 43 0.91 -1.98 3.41
C ARG A 43 0.73 -3.32 2.71
N CYS A 44 -0.12 -3.34 1.69
CA CYS A 44 -0.30 -4.52 0.86
C CYS A 44 1.00 -4.87 0.12
N TRP A 45 1.41 -6.13 0.17
CA TRP A 45 2.59 -6.64 -0.53
C TRP A 45 2.59 -6.30 -2.02
N ALA A 46 1.48 -6.54 -2.72
CA ALA A 46 1.37 -6.23 -4.14
C ALA A 46 1.59 -4.73 -4.47
N HIS A 47 1.25 -3.82 -3.54
CA HIS A 47 1.55 -2.40 -3.72
C HIS A 47 3.01 -2.06 -3.44
N LEU A 48 3.67 -2.78 -2.53
CA LEU A 48 5.08 -2.61 -2.22
C LEU A 48 5.96 -3.12 -3.37
N THR A 49 5.69 -4.31 -3.91
CA THR A 49 6.44 -4.88 -5.05
C THR A 49 6.31 -4.01 -6.31
N ARG A 50 5.10 -3.54 -6.64
CA ARG A 50 4.92 -2.58 -7.76
C ARG A 50 5.69 -1.27 -7.56
N LYS A 51 5.85 -0.79 -6.32
CA LYS A 51 6.65 0.41 -6.04
C LYS A 51 8.14 0.14 -6.19
N ALA A 52 8.63 -1.03 -5.77
CA ALA A 52 10.00 -1.44 -6.00
C ALA A 52 10.29 -1.51 -7.50
N GLN A 53 9.42 -2.15 -8.28
CA GLN A 53 9.54 -2.19 -9.74
C GLN A 53 9.54 -0.78 -10.37
N GLY A 54 8.64 0.11 -9.92
CA GLY A 54 8.63 1.49 -10.43
C GLY A 54 9.93 2.28 -10.16
N LEU A 55 10.67 1.95 -9.09
CA LEU A 55 12.00 2.50 -8.85
C LEU A 55 13.05 1.91 -9.81
N ILE A 56 12.97 0.60 -10.07
CA ILE A 56 13.83 -0.11 -11.03
C ILE A 56 13.63 0.41 -12.46
N ASP A 57 12.40 0.76 -12.82
CA ASP A 57 12.06 1.25 -14.16
C ASP A 57 12.29 2.77 -14.32
N SER A 58 12.69 3.47 -13.26
CA SER A 58 12.96 4.91 -13.31
C SER A 58 14.26 5.22 -14.08
N TYR A 59 14.46 6.47 -14.48
CA TYR A 59 15.69 6.92 -15.15
C TYR A 59 16.80 7.34 -14.16
N ASP A 60 16.56 7.24 -12.85
CA ASP A 60 17.51 7.61 -11.82
C ASP A 60 18.30 6.40 -11.32
N ARG A 61 19.63 6.42 -11.47
CA ARG A 61 20.48 5.25 -11.16
C ARG A 61 20.45 4.85 -9.68
N GLU A 62 20.31 5.82 -8.78
CA GLU A 62 20.25 5.57 -7.34
C GLU A 62 18.91 4.92 -6.98
N ALA A 63 17.80 5.45 -7.50
CA ALA A 63 16.48 4.88 -7.36
C ALA A 63 16.41 3.45 -7.92
N GLN A 64 17.03 3.19 -9.07
CA GLN A 64 17.11 1.84 -9.64
C GLN A 64 17.84 0.86 -8.71
N ALA A 65 18.98 1.27 -8.16
CA ALA A 65 19.75 0.45 -7.22
C ALA A 65 18.95 0.16 -5.95
N PHE A 66 18.32 1.19 -5.39
CA PHE A 66 17.45 1.05 -4.22
C PHE A 66 16.24 0.14 -4.52
N GLY A 67 15.60 0.30 -5.67
CA GLY A 67 14.48 -0.55 -6.11
C GLY A 67 14.84 -2.04 -6.16
N ARG A 68 16.02 -2.37 -6.69
CA ARG A 68 16.54 -3.76 -6.69
C ARG A 68 16.78 -4.31 -5.28
N GLN A 69 17.33 -3.50 -4.38
CA GLN A 69 17.53 -3.89 -2.97
C GLN A 69 16.18 -4.17 -2.28
N VAL A 70 15.21 -3.27 -2.47
CA VAL A 70 13.86 -3.41 -1.91
C VAL A 70 13.16 -4.66 -2.46
N GLN A 71 13.25 -4.92 -3.76
CA GLN A 71 12.64 -6.10 -4.38
C GLN A 71 13.25 -7.40 -3.80
N SER A 72 14.59 -7.48 -3.71
CA SER A 72 15.28 -8.64 -3.11
C SER A 72 14.87 -8.89 -1.65
N ALA A 73 14.74 -7.81 -0.86
CA ALA A 73 14.24 -7.93 0.51
C ALA A 73 12.80 -8.46 0.56
N PHE A 74 11.92 -8.00 -0.34
CA PHE A 74 10.55 -8.49 -0.42
C PHE A 74 10.46 -9.95 -0.88
N ASP A 75 11.26 -10.36 -1.87
CA ASP A 75 11.29 -11.75 -2.32
C ASP A 75 11.71 -12.70 -1.18
N THR A 76 12.67 -12.27 -0.36
CA THR A 76 13.09 -13.00 0.85
C THR A 76 11.99 -13.07 1.91
N LEU A 77 11.30 -11.96 2.18
CA LEU A 77 10.27 -11.87 3.23
C LEU A 77 8.93 -12.51 2.85
N ILE A 78 8.57 -12.51 1.57
CA ILE A 78 7.32 -13.11 1.07
C ILE A 78 7.51 -14.63 0.86
N GLY A 79 8.71 -15.06 0.49
CA GLY A 79 9.04 -16.47 0.28
C GLY A 79 9.34 -17.27 1.56
N ALA A 80 9.49 -16.60 2.72
CA ALA A 80 9.68 -17.22 4.03
C ALA A 80 8.34 -17.52 4.73
#